data_AF-A0A1G7N7P7-F1
#
_entry.id   AF-A0A1G7N7P7-F1
#
_cell.length_a   1.000
_cell.length_b   1.000
_cell.length_c   1.000
_cell.angle_alpha   90.00
_cell.angle_beta   90.00
_cell.angle_gamma   90.00
#
_symmetry.space_group_name_H-M   'P 1'
#
loop_
_entity.id
_entity.type
_entity.pdbx_description
1 polymer ?
#
loop_
_entity_poly.entity_id
_entity_poly.type
_entity_poly.pdbx_seq_one_letter_code
_entity_poly.pdbx_strand_id
1 'polypeptide(L)'
;MSEETIHESKRSRTRQGLATYLRRIARALGRGDPVPVDEAGTVTVDAAGTGDVEVELEREDGTVHFEIEMEWPDEAAAIDEDAAASKATFELYADSADQFRWRLRHNNGNIIADGGEGYADKRDANSGIESVQRNAPGAHVVDVSRDEEAPDEGGSDATFELFRDSADEYRWRLRHDNGNVVADSGQGYASKQKAKQGLRSVKSNAPGAAVEETDE
;
A
#
# COMPACT_ATOMS: atom_id res chain seq x y z
N MET A 1 -26.32 25.03 8.12
CA MET A 1 -25.96 23.59 8.17
C MET A 1 -24.85 23.49 9.20
N SER A 2 -24.95 22.58 10.17
CA SER A 2 -23.85 22.34 11.12
C SER A 2 -22.72 21.65 10.37
N GLU A 3 -21.48 22.08 10.59
CA GLU A 3 -20.31 21.32 10.16
C GLU A 3 -20.31 19.97 10.89
N GLU A 4 -20.22 18.88 10.13
CA GLU A 4 -20.09 17.52 10.64
C GLU A 4 -18.75 16.96 10.15
N THR A 5 -17.84 16.69 11.07
CA THR A 5 -16.54 16.08 10.77
C THR A 5 -16.69 14.58 10.70
N ILE A 6 -16.54 14.00 9.49
CA ILE A 6 -16.65 12.55 9.27
C ILE A 6 -15.36 11.81 9.64
N HIS A 7 -14.21 12.39 9.31
CA HIS A 7 -12.90 11.81 9.63
C HIS A 7 -11.88 12.89 9.98
N GLU A 8 -11.13 12.69 11.06
CA GLU A 8 -9.99 13.53 11.43
C GLU A 8 -8.80 12.63 11.77
N SER A 9 -7.63 12.94 11.18
CA SER A 9 -6.37 12.31 11.59
C SER A 9 -5.21 13.30 11.54
N LYS A 10 -4.36 13.26 12.57
CA LYS A 10 -3.15 14.08 12.65
C LYS A 10 -1.95 13.19 12.96
N ARG A 11 -0.94 13.21 12.09
CA ARG A 11 0.26 12.39 12.25
C ARG A 11 1.48 13.08 11.67
N SER A 12 2.58 13.04 12.42
CA SER A 12 3.90 13.42 11.92
C SER A 12 4.37 12.45 10.84
N ARG A 13 4.81 12.98 9.71
CA ARG A 13 5.35 12.21 8.59
C ARG A 13 6.69 12.80 8.17
N THR A 14 7.59 11.93 7.72
CA THR A 14 8.79 12.38 7.01
C THR A 14 8.37 13.04 5.70
N ARG A 15 9.26 13.84 5.09
CA ARG A 15 9.03 14.43 3.75
C ARG A 15 8.64 13.36 2.73
N GLN A 16 9.23 12.17 2.84
CA GLN A 16 8.95 11.05 1.97
C GLN A 16 7.60 10.39 2.26
N GLY A 17 7.23 10.26 3.53
CA GLY A 17 5.90 9.79 3.94
C GLY A 17 4.79 10.68 3.36
N LEU A 18 4.96 12.00 3.43
CA LEU A 18 4.06 12.98 2.81
C LEU A 18 3.97 12.76 1.29
N ALA A 19 5.11 12.63 0.60
CA ALA A 19 5.12 12.43 -0.84
C ALA A 19 4.46 11.11 -1.25
N THR A 20 4.62 10.03 -0.48
CA THR A 20 3.96 8.74 -0.72
C THR A 20 2.45 8.86 -0.55
N TYR A 21 2.00 9.53 0.51
CA TYR A 21 0.59 9.79 0.77
C TYR A 21 -0.07 10.61 -0.36
N LEU A 22 0.52 11.75 -0.73
CA LEU A 22 0.00 12.60 -1.79
C LEU A 22 0.00 11.90 -3.17
N ARG A 23 0.99 11.07 -3.47
CA ARG A 23 0.98 10.23 -4.69
C ARG A 23 -0.16 9.21 -4.71
N ARG A 24 -0.60 8.73 -3.54
CA ARG A 24 -1.75 7.81 -3.45
C ARG A 24 -3.02 8.55 -3.84
N ILE A 25 -3.27 9.72 -3.25
CA ILE A 25 -4.40 10.61 -3.57
C ILE A 25 -4.41 10.98 -5.06
N ALA A 26 -3.29 11.49 -5.58
CA ALA A 26 -3.18 11.90 -6.99
C ALA A 26 -3.46 10.74 -7.98
N ARG A 27 -3.07 9.51 -7.64
CA ARG A 27 -3.35 8.33 -8.47
C ARG A 27 -4.81 7.92 -8.42
N ALA A 28 -5.47 8.02 -7.26
CA ALA A 28 -6.89 7.73 -7.13
C ALA A 28 -7.71 8.70 -7.99
N LEU A 29 -7.48 10.01 -7.80
CA LEU A 29 -8.09 11.07 -8.62
C LEU A 29 -7.86 10.85 -10.12
N GLY A 30 -6.63 10.58 -10.54
CA GLY A 30 -6.30 10.40 -11.95
C GLY A 30 -6.92 9.16 -12.60
N ARG A 31 -7.36 8.18 -11.81
CA ARG A 31 -8.03 6.95 -12.30
C ARG A 31 -9.54 6.95 -12.10
N GLY A 32 -10.08 7.93 -11.37
CA GLY A 32 -11.45 7.88 -10.87
C GLY A 32 -11.69 6.70 -9.92
N ASP A 33 -10.66 6.27 -9.18
CA ASP A 33 -10.85 5.37 -8.04
C ASP A 33 -11.18 6.22 -6.79
N PRO A 34 -11.88 5.65 -5.78
CA PRO A 34 -12.12 6.34 -4.52
C PRO A 34 -10.83 6.87 -3.87
N VAL A 35 -10.85 8.12 -3.42
CA VAL A 35 -9.73 8.83 -2.83
C VAL A 35 -9.62 8.45 -1.35
N PRO A 36 -8.52 7.81 -0.91
CA PRO A 36 -8.34 7.47 0.50
C PRO A 36 -8.03 8.71 1.32
N VAL A 37 -8.75 8.92 2.42
CA VAL A 37 -8.54 10.06 3.35
C VAL A 37 -7.72 9.68 4.58
N ASP A 38 -7.44 8.39 4.74
CA ASP A 38 -6.61 7.85 5.80
C ASP A 38 -5.47 6.95 5.25
N GLU A 39 -4.54 6.57 6.13
CA GLU A 39 -3.37 5.77 5.74
C GLU A 39 -3.74 4.32 5.40
N ALA A 40 -4.73 3.75 6.08
CA ALA A 40 -5.27 2.46 5.69
C ALA A 40 -6.07 2.63 4.39
N GLY A 41 -6.78 3.73 4.19
CA GLY A 41 -7.69 3.90 3.05
C GLY A 41 -8.91 2.99 3.20
N THR A 42 -9.36 2.90 4.45
CA THR A 42 -10.65 2.34 4.86
C THR A 42 -11.75 3.39 4.79
N VAL A 43 -11.38 4.68 4.81
CA VAL A 43 -12.29 5.78 4.55
C VAL A 43 -11.93 6.38 3.20
N THR A 44 -12.92 6.48 2.31
CA THR A 44 -12.70 7.03 0.96
C THR A 44 -13.78 8.02 0.55
N VAL A 45 -13.40 8.90 -0.38
CA VAL A 45 -14.30 9.84 -1.04
C VAL A 45 -14.31 9.52 -2.53
N ASP A 46 -15.48 9.22 -3.09
CA ASP A 46 -15.68 9.12 -4.54
C ASP A 46 -15.84 10.53 -5.12
N ALA A 47 -14.72 11.12 -5.55
CA ALA A 47 -14.66 12.46 -6.11
C ALA A 47 -15.18 12.49 -7.55
N ALA A 48 -16.43 12.90 -7.79
CA ALA A 48 -16.96 12.97 -9.15
C ALA A 48 -16.44 14.20 -9.92
N GLY A 49 -15.94 13.94 -11.14
CA GLY A 49 -15.77 14.92 -12.20
C GLY A 49 -14.75 16.03 -11.91
N THR A 50 -15.21 17.11 -11.28
CA THR A 50 -14.47 18.35 -11.05
C THR A 50 -14.72 18.84 -9.63
N GLY A 51 -13.65 19.20 -8.93
CA GLY A 51 -13.69 19.86 -7.63
C GLY A 51 -12.76 21.06 -7.60
N ASP A 52 -12.90 21.87 -6.56
CA ASP A 52 -12.05 23.02 -6.28
C ASP A 52 -10.87 22.58 -5.41
N VAL A 53 -9.73 23.24 -5.57
CA VAL A 53 -8.52 23.02 -4.76
C VAL A 53 -8.09 24.38 -4.22
N GLU A 54 -8.16 24.55 -2.91
CA GLU A 54 -7.62 25.70 -2.22
C GLU A 54 -6.25 25.33 -1.63
N VAL A 55 -5.31 26.27 -1.73
CA VAL A 55 -3.94 26.08 -1.27
C VAL A 55 -3.52 27.30 -0.47
N GLU A 56 -3.29 27.08 0.82
CA GLU A 56 -2.84 28.11 1.74
C GLU A 56 -1.41 27.86 2.21
N LEU A 57 -0.61 28.93 2.30
CA LEU A 57 0.75 28.88 2.81
C LEU A 57 0.98 30.06 3.74
N GLU A 58 1.12 29.77 5.02
CA GLU A 58 1.31 30.79 6.05
C GLU A 58 2.52 30.47 6.96
N ARG A 59 2.93 31.49 7.70
CA ARG A 59 3.99 31.38 8.72
C ARG A 59 3.49 31.98 10.02
N GLU A 60 3.33 31.13 11.03
CA GLU A 60 2.90 31.50 12.37
C GLU A 60 3.84 30.86 13.40
N ASP A 61 4.25 31.62 14.42
CA ASP A 61 5.08 31.14 15.54
C ASP A 61 6.33 30.32 15.14
N GLY A 62 6.97 30.67 14.03
CA GLY A 62 8.16 29.99 13.50
C GLY A 62 7.86 28.67 12.78
N THR A 63 6.59 28.31 12.62
CA THR A 63 6.11 27.17 11.85
C THR A 63 5.63 27.63 10.48
N VAL A 64 5.84 26.79 9.45
CA VAL A 64 5.24 26.99 8.13
C VAL A 64 4.06 26.03 8.02
N HIS A 65 2.87 26.58 7.80
CA HIS A 65 1.66 25.80 7.58
C HIS A 65 1.39 25.81 6.08
N PHE A 66 1.27 24.62 5.51
CA PHE A 66 0.93 24.42 4.11
C PHE A 66 -0.30 23.53 4.08
N GLU A 67 -1.43 24.13 3.72
CA GLU A 67 -2.73 23.48 3.74
C GLU A 67 -3.19 23.30 2.30
N ILE A 68 -3.73 22.11 2.02
CA ILE A 68 -4.34 21.78 0.73
C ILE A 68 -5.74 21.30 1.07
N GLU A 69 -6.73 22.09 0.69
CA GLU A 69 -8.13 21.77 0.81
C GLU A 69 -8.67 21.41 -0.57
N MET A 70 -9.49 20.35 -0.62
CA MET A 70 -10.12 19.90 -1.84
C MET A 70 -11.61 19.76 -1.58
N GLU A 71 -12.40 20.46 -2.38
CA GLU A 71 -13.84 20.56 -2.21
C GLU A 71 -14.56 20.00 -3.43
N TRP A 72 -15.60 19.22 -3.17
CA TRP A 72 -16.52 18.73 -4.17
C TRP A 72 -17.96 19.03 -3.74
N PRO A 73 -18.89 19.27 -4.67
CA PRO A 73 -20.31 19.34 -4.34
C PRO A 73 -20.75 18.05 -3.64
N ASP A 74 -21.52 18.17 -2.56
CA ASP A 74 -22.00 17.02 -1.76
C ASP A 74 -22.77 16.01 -2.63
N GLU A 75 -23.60 16.49 -3.57
CA GLU A 75 -24.31 15.61 -4.51
C GLU A 75 -23.38 14.83 -5.48
N ALA A 76 -22.11 15.22 -5.57
CA ALA A 76 -21.10 14.69 -6.45
C ALA A 76 -19.98 13.94 -5.69
N ALA A 77 -20.05 13.86 -4.36
CA ALA A 77 -19.04 13.22 -3.54
C ALA A 77 -19.68 12.17 -2.62
N ALA A 78 -19.66 10.90 -3.03
CA ALA A 78 -20.11 9.82 -2.16
C ALA A 78 -18.99 9.48 -1.17
N ILE A 79 -19.28 9.59 0.13
CA ILE A 79 -18.36 9.19 1.18
C ILE A 79 -18.71 7.76 1.57
N ASP A 80 -17.70 6.90 1.57
CA ASP A 80 -17.83 5.53 2.02
C ASP A 80 -16.82 5.29 3.15
N GLU A 81 -17.36 5.21 4.37
CA GLU A 81 -16.64 4.97 5.62
C GLU A 81 -16.21 3.50 5.79
N ASP A 82 -16.72 2.60 4.92
CA ASP A 82 -16.42 1.17 4.89
C ASP A 82 -15.80 0.71 3.54
N ALA A 83 -15.58 1.63 2.59
CA ALA A 83 -15.03 1.31 1.27
C ALA A 83 -13.57 0.88 1.34
N ALA A 84 -13.28 -0.27 0.74
CA ALA A 84 -11.91 -0.66 0.47
C ALA A 84 -11.38 0.09 -0.77
N ALA A 85 -10.46 1.05 -0.56
CA ALA A 85 -9.62 1.58 -1.65
C ALA A 85 -8.82 0.46 -2.34
N SER A 86 -8.66 -0.68 -1.67
CA SER A 86 -8.02 -1.89 -2.18
C SER A 86 -9.00 -2.78 -2.95
N LYS A 87 -8.51 -3.35 -4.05
CA LYS A 87 -9.17 -4.44 -4.79
C LYS A 87 -8.61 -5.80 -4.38
N ALA A 88 -8.06 -5.91 -3.17
CA ALA A 88 -7.45 -7.12 -2.64
C ALA A 88 -7.66 -7.25 -1.12
N THR A 89 -7.58 -8.49 -0.63
CA THR A 89 -7.73 -8.88 0.77
C THR A 89 -6.54 -9.73 1.21
N PHE A 90 -6.01 -9.46 2.39
CA PHE A 90 -5.07 -10.37 3.06
C PHE A 90 -5.85 -11.53 3.68
N GLU A 91 -5.60 -12.75 3.21
CA GLU A 91 -6.12 -13.98 3.81
C GLU A 91 -5.06 -14.50 4.78
N LEU A 92 -5.38 -14.54 6.07
CA LEU A 92 -4.56 -15.07 7.16
C LEU A 92 -5.10 -16.44 7.58
N TYR A 93 -4.26 -17.47 7.55
CA TYR A 93 -4.68 -18.85 7.79
C TYR A 93 -3.60 -19.67 8.49
N ALA A 94 -3.99 -20.76 9.15
CA ALA A 94 -3.06 -21.76 9.65
C ALA A 94 -2.88 -22.85 8.59
N ASP A 95 -1.64 -23.22 8.27
CA ASP A 95 -1.36 -24.33 7.37
C ASP A 95 -1.45 -25.69 8.09
N SER A 96 -1.30 -26.78 7.32
CA SER A 96 -1.34 -28.15 7.86
C SER A 96 -0.26 -28.48 8.90
N ALA A 97 0.74 -27.60 9.08
CA ALA A 97 1.81 -27.72 10.07
C ALA A 97 1.59 -26.78 11.27
N ASP A 98 0.38 -26.24 11.45
CA ASP A 98 0.00 -25.27 12.47
C ASP A 98 0.83 -23.97 12.40
N GLN A 99 1.43 -23.66 11.24
CA GLN A 99 2.11 -22.38 11.02
C GLN A 99 1.14 -21.37 10.44
N PHE A 100 1.18 -20.14 10.92
CA PHE A 100 0.38 -19.06 10.38
C PHE A 100 1.00 -18.55 9.09
N ARG A 101 0.19 -18.39 8.04
CA ARG A 101 0.58 -17.84 6.75
C ARG A 101 -0.40 -16.77 6.34
N TRP A 102 0.05 -15.88 5.47
CA TRP A 102 -0.85 -14.95 4.83
C TRP A 102 -0.56 -14.86 3.33
N ARG A 103 -1.60 -14.52 2.58
CA ARG A 103 -1.51 -14.21 1.14
C ARG A 103 -2.41 -13.02 0.82
N LEU A 104 -1.96 -12.14 -0.05
CA LEU A 104 -2.75 -11.03 -0.57
C LEU A 104 -3.42 -11.47 -1.86
N ARG A 105 -4.75 -11.63 -1.83
CA ARG A 105 -5.56 -12.03 -2.99
C ARG A 105 -6.28 -10.83 -3.58
N HIS A 106 -6.09 -10.58 -4.87
CA HIS A 106 -6.88 -9.61 -5.61
C HIS A 106 -8.29 -10.18 -5.89
N ASN A 107 -9.30 -9.32 -5.99
CA ASN A 107 -10.70 -9.65 -6.29
C ASN A 107 -10.92 -10.41 -7.62
N ASN A 108 -9.88 -10.54 -8.44
CA ASN A 108 -9.91 -11.34 -9.67
C ASN A 108 -9.44 -12.79 -9.43
N GLY A 109 -9.19 -13.17 -8.17
CA GLY A 109 -8.74 -14.48 -7.74
C GLY A 109 -7.22 -14.64 -7.64
N ASN A 110 -6.42 -13.76 -8.25
CA ASN A 110 -4.96 -13.91 -8.28
C ASN A 110 -4.34 -13.58 -6.92
N ILE A 111 -3.44 -14.46 -6.45
CA ILE A 111 -2.51 -14.13 -5.37
C ILE A 111 -1.45 -13.19 -5.94
N ILE A 112 -1.32 -12.01 -5.33
CA ILE A 112 -0.36 -11.00 -5.75
C ILE A 112 0.79 -10.82 -4.78
N ALA A 113 0.74 -11.38 -3.57
CA ALA A 113 1.84 -11.47 -2.63
C ALA A 113 1.56 -12.57 -1.58
N ASP A 114 2.59 -13.10 -0.95
CA ASP A 114 2.47 -13.87 0.30
C ASP A 114 3.68 -13.65 1.23
N GLY A 115 3.60 -14.20 2.44
CA GLY A 115 4.64 -14.05 3.46
C GLY A 115 5.93 -14.85 3.20
N GLY A 116 5.96 -15.74 2.20
CA GLY A 116 7.07 -16.63 1.86
C GLY A 116 7.29 -17.77 2.85
N GLU A 117 7.21 -17.49 4.15
CA GLU A 117 7.44 -18.44 5.24
C GLU A 117 6.24 -18.51 6.20
N GLY A 118 6.15 -19.61 6.95
CA GLY A 118 5.16 -19.80 8.01
C GLY A 118 5.63 -19.20 9.33
N TYR A 119 4.76 -18.45 10.00
CA TYR A 119 4.98 -17.85 11.31
C TYR A 119 4.57 -18.81 12.43
N ALA A 120 5.28 -18.77 13.56
CA ALA A 120 4.96 -19.60 14.72
C ALA A 120 3.68 -19.14 15.43
N ASP A 121 3.33 -17.86 15.32
CA ASP A 121 2.10 -17.33 15.88
C ASP A 121 1.45 -16.27 14.97
N LYS A 122 0.15 -16.12 15.18
CA LYS A 122 -0.73 -15.22 14.43
C LYS A 122 -0.33 -13.75 14.56
N ARG A 123 0.26 -13.36 15.69
CA ARG A 123 0.65 -11.96 15.92
C ARG A 123 1.83 -11.58 15.03
N ASP A 124 2.78 -12.49 14.86
CA ASP A 124 3.90 -12.30 13.95
C ASP A 124 3.45 -12.23 12.49
N ALA A 125 2.50 -13.08 12.09
CA ALA A 125 1.90 -13.02 10.76
C ALA A 125 1.20 -11.66 10.50
N ASN A 126 0.43 -11.16 11.47
CA ASN A 126 -0.18 -9.82 11.39
C ASN A 126 0.87 -8.71 11.32
N SER A 127 1.96 -8.82 12.09
CA SER A 127 3.07 -7.86 12.02
C SER A 127 3.74 -7.86 10.64
N GLY A 128 3.82 -9.04 10.00
CA GLY A 128 4.22 -9.17 8.61
C GLY A 128 3.30 -8.40 7.65
N ILE A 129 1.98 -8.60 7.77
CA ILE A 129 0.97 -7.87 6.99
C ILE A 129 1.11 -6.36 7.17
N GLU A 130 1.15 -5.87 8.40
CA GLU A 130 1.30 -4.44 8.72
C GLU A 130 2.58 -3.84 8.11
N SER A 131 3.67 -4.61 8.12
CA SER A 131 4.93 -4.21 7.49
C SER A 131 4.78 -4.04 5.99
N VAL A 132 4.06 -4.94 5.31
CA VAL A 132 3.78 -4.83 3.87
C VAL A 132 2.88 -3.63 3.58
N GLN A 133 1.81 -3.44 4.35
CA GLN A 133 0.88 -2.30 4.20
C GLN A 133 1.62 -0.96 4.29
N ARG A 134 2.53 -0.83 5.27
CA ARG A 134 3.32 0.38 5.50
C ARG A 134 4.38 0.62 4.43
N ASN A 135 5.11 -0.43 4.05
CA ASN A 135 6.32 -0.26 3.27
C ASN A 135 6.09 -0.36 1.75
N ALA A 136 5.24 -1.27 1.28
CA ALA A 136 5.06 -1.50 -0.16
C ALA A 136 4.78 -0.22 -0.99
N PRO A 137 3.95 0.75 -0.56
CA PRO A 137 3.63 1.93 -1.38
C PRO A 137 4.82 2.82 -1.68
N GLY A 138 5.73 2.91 -0.70
CA GLY A 138 6.93 3.74 -0.74
C GLY A 138 8.15 3.01 -1.28
N ALA A 139 8.25 1.69 -1.13
CA ALA A 139 9.44 0.90 -1.41
C ALA A 139 10.03 1.13 -2.80
N HIS A 140 11.36 1.21 -2.91
CA HIS A 140 12.04 1.24 -4.20
C HIS A 140 11.93 -0.10 -4.92
N VAL A 141 12.29 -0.14 -6.20
CA VAL A 141 12.38 -1.39 -6.97
C VAL A 141 13.77 -1.47 -7.59
N VAL A 142 14.53 -2.49 -7.21
CA VAL A 142 15.86 -2.77 -7.73
C VAL A 142 15.86 -4.07 -8.53
N ASP A 143 16.59 -4.11 -9.64
CA ASP A 143 16.87 -5.36 -10.32
C ASP A 143 18.19 -5.95 -9.85
N VAL A 144 18.12 -7.06 -9.11
CA VAL A 144 19.28 -7.76 -8.55
C VAL A 144 20.25 -8.21 -9.65
N SER A 145 19.77 -8.49 -10.86
CA SER A 145 20.64 -8.89 -11.98
C SER A 145 21.49 -7.76 -12.56
N ARG A 146 21.23 -6.52 -12.13
CA ARG A 146 21.93 -5.31 -12.61
C ARG A 146 22.83 -4.68 -11.57
N ASP A 147 23.01 -5.34 -10.41
CA ASP A 147 23.73 -4.80 -9.25
C ASP A 147 23.23 -3.39 -8.89
N GLU A 148 21.92 -3.17 -9.02
CA GLU A 148 21.27 -1.90 -8.68
C GLU A 148 21.07 -1.82 -7.16
N GLU A 149 21.58 -0.75 -6.56
CA GLU A 149 21.29 -0.39 -5.18
C GLU A 149 20.06 0.53 -5.13
N ALA A 150 19.26 0.40 -4.07
CA ALA A 150 18.17 1.33 -3.83
C ALA A 150 18.78 2.72 -3.56
N PRO A 151 18.17 3.81 -4.06
CA PRO A 151 18.61 5.15 -3.69
C PRO A 151 18.66 5.32 -2.17
N ASP A 152 19.72 5.95 -1.66
CA ASP A 152 19.89 6.25 -0.22
C ASP A 152 18.78 7.15 0.35
N GLU A 153 18.13 7.91 -0.53
CA GLU A 153 17.06 8.85 -0.18
C GLU A 153 15.76 8.57 -0.93
N GLY A 154 14.65 8.84 -0.24
CA GLY A 154 13.32 8.47 -0.70
C GLY A 154 13.06 6.98 -0.49
N GLY A 155 11.81 6.56 -0.63
CA GLY A 155 11.40 5.17 -0.40
C GLY A 155 10.55 4.95 0.86
N SER A 156 10.46 3.70 1.30
CA SER A 156 10.06 3.28 2.65
C SER A 156 11.26 2.57 3.30
N ASP A 157 11.10 1.98 4.47
CA ASP A 157 12.15 1.17 5.14
C ASP A 157 12.29 -0.24 4.52
N ALA A 158 11.97 -0.37 3.22
CA ALA A 158 12.00 -1.61 2.47
C ALA A 158 12.18 -1.39 0.97
N THR A 159 12.70 -2.41 0.30
CA THR A 159 12.98 -2.42 -1.13
C THR A 159 12.41 -3.68 -1.79
N PHE A 160 11.74 -3.50 -2.94
CA PHE A 160 11.42 -4.61 -3.83
C PHE A 160 12.66 -5.04 -4.60
N GLU A 161 13.13 -6.25 -4.34
CA GLU A 161 14.20 -6.90 -5.07
C GLU A 161 13.60 -7.77 -6.16
N LEU A 162 13.81 -7.40 -7.43
CA LEU A 162 13.41 -8.16 -8.60
C LEU A 162 14.56 -9.07 -9.02
N PHE A 163 14.30 -10.37 -9.13
CA PHE A 163 15.33 -11.37 -9.45
C PHE A 163 14.78 -12.48 -10.34
N ARG A 164 15.67 -13.31 -10.86
CA ARG A 164 15.33 -14.54 -11.60
C ARG A 164 15.71 -15.75 -10.74
N ASP A 165 14.80 -16.70 -10.58
CA ASP A 165 15.03 -17.90 -9.79
C ASP A 165 15.75 -19.00 -10.59
N SER A 166 16.00 -20.14 -9.95
CA SER A 166 16.66 -21.30 -10.57
C SER A 166 15.79 -22.02 -11.62
N ALA A 167 14.48 -21.76 -11.62
CA ALA A 167 13.54 -22.24 -12.64
C ALA A 167 13.44 -21.27 -13.82
N ASP A 168 14.32 -20.27 -13.89
CA ASP A 168 14.37 -19.25 -14.93
C ASP A 168 13.13 -18.33 -14.96
N GLU A 169 12.38 -18.29 -13.85
CA GLU A 169 11.19 -17.44 -13.67
C GLU A 169 11.56 -16.13 -12.94
N TYR A 170 10.86 -15.04 -13.28
CA TYR A 170 11.06 -13.77 -12.61
C TYR A 170 10.24 -13.71 -11.33
N ARG A 171 10.86 -13.35 -10.22
CA ARG A 171 10.23 -13.18 -8.91
C ARG A 171 10.58 -11.83 -8.33
N TRP A 172 9.84 -11.44 -7.32
CA TRP A 172 10.23 -10.31 -6.49
C TRP A 172 10.02 -10.65 -5.03
N ARG A 173 10.81 -10.03 -4.16
CA ARG A 173 10.63 -10.04 -2.71
C ARG A 173 10.72 -8.63 -2.16
N LEU A 174 9.94 -8.32 -1.14
CA LEU A 174 10.03 -7.07 -0.39
C LEU A 174 10.94 -7.32 0.83
N ARG A 175 12.13 -6.72 0.82
CA ARG A 175 13.09 -6.82 1.91
C ARG A 175 13.06 -5.54 2.72
N HIS A 176 12.84 -5.65 4.02
CA HIS A 176 13.00 -4.52 4.95
C HIS A 176 14.49 -4.25 5.17
N ASP A 177 14.85 -3.00 5.46
CA ASP A 177 16.22 -2.57 5.74
C ASP A 177 16.90 -3.31 6.91
N ASN A 178 16.14 -4.01 7.76
CA ASN A 178 16.67 -4.89 8.81
C ASN A 178 17.14 -6.25 8.28
N GLY A 179 17.00 -6.50 6.97
CA GLY A 179 17.41 -7.71 6.27
C GLY A 179 16.30 -8.74 6.06
N ASN A 180 15.17 -8.64 6.76
CA ASN A 180 14.08 -9.60 6.70
C ASN A 180 13.28 -9.45 5.40
N VAL A 181 12.92 -10.58 4.79
CA VAL A 181 11.93 -10.60 3.71
C VAL A 181 10.55 -10.57 4.34
N VAL A 182 9.75 -9.56 4.00
CA VAL A 182 8.41 -9.36 4.56
C VAL A 182 7.30 -9.70 3.57
N ALA A 183 7.63 -9.93 2.29
CA ALA A 183 6.70 -10.47 1.30
C ALA A 183 7.46 -11.07 0.11
N ASP A 184 6.88 -12.05 -0.56
CA ASP A 184 7.31 -12.56 -1.86
C ASP A 184 6.15 -12.52 -2.87
N SER A 185 6.51 -12.58 -4.16
CA SER A 185 5.58 -12.79 -5.27
C SER A 185 4.68 -14.02 -5.16
N GLY A 186 5.11 -15.06 -4.45
CA GLY A 186 4.41 -16.34 -4.31
C GLY A 186 4.43 -17.25 -5.54
N GLN A 187 4.75 -16.67 -6.69
CA GLN A 187 4.77 -17.35 -7.98
C GLN A 187 5.87 -16.78 -8.87
N GLY A 188 6.38 -17.64 -9.76
CA GLY A 188 7.26 -17.21 -10.84
C GLY A 188 6.48 -16.55 -11.96
N TYR A 189 7.02 -15.45 -12.50
CA TYR A 189 6.48 -14.77 -13.67
C TYR A 189 7.31 -15.09 -14.90
N ALA A 190 6.63 -15.31 -16.04
CA ALA A 190 7.27 -15.55 -17.32
C ALA A 190 8.10 -14.36 -17.86
N SER A 191 7.96 -13.15 -17.29
CA SER A 191 8.76 -12.00 -17.69
C SER A 191 8.95 -10.96 -16.58
N LYS A 192 10.06 -10.23 -16.66
CA LYS A 192 10.39 -9.09 -15.80
C LYS A 192 9.27 -8.04 -15.75
N GLN A 193 8.63 -7.79 -16.89
CA GLN A 193 7.51 -6.85 -16.97
C GLN A 193 6.30 -7.33 -16.16
N LYS A 194 5.97 -8.62 -16.23
CA LYS A 194 4.87 -9.21 -15.45
C LYS A 194 5.15 -9.17 -13.95
N ALA A 195 6.38 -9.49 -13.54
CA ALA A 195 6.80 -9.33 -12.14
C ALA A 195 6.68 -7.87 -11.65
N LYS A 196 7.09 -6.91 -12.50
CA LYS A 196 6.89 -5.47 -12.21
C LYS A 196 5.42 -5.05 -12.16
N GLN A 197 4.52 -5.71 -12.89
CA GLN A 197 3.08 -5.49 -12.77
C GLN A 197 2.55 -6.07 -11.45
N GLY A 198 3.01 -7.27 -11.07
CA GLY A 198 2.69 -7.89 -9.78
C GLY A 198 3.04 -6.99 -8.61
N LEU A 199 4.29 -6.54 -8.49
CA LEU A 199 4.69 -5.64 -7.39
C LEU A 199 3.91 -4.31 -7.40
N ARG A 200 3.58 -3.74 -8.58
CA ARG A 200 2.76 -2.51 -8.65
C ARG A 200 1.33 -2.74 -8.15
N SER A 201 0.80 -3.94 -8.37
CA SER A 201 -0.47 -4.36 -7.80
C SER A 201 -0.40 -4.34 -6.27
N VAL A 202 0.67 -4.89 -5.69
CA VAL A 202 0.89 -4.88 -4.23
C VAL A 202 1.00 -3.45 -3.71
N LYS A 203 1.80 -2.58 -4.35
CA LYS A 203 1.92 -1.16 -3.95
C LYS A 203 0.59 -0.40 -3.90
N SER A 204 -0.34 -0.79 -4.78
CA SER A 204 -1.63 -0.10 -4.92
C SER A 204 -2.67 -0.65 -3.95
N ASN A 205 -2.65 -1.96 -3.69
CA ASN A 205 -3.72 -2.63 -2.95
C ASN A 205 -3.36 -2.90 -1.48
N ALA A 206 -2.10 -3.18 -1.16
CA ALA A 206 -1.72 -3.55 0.21
C ALA A 206 -2.20 -2.55 1.28
N PRO A 207 -2.04 -1.22 1.15
CA PRO A 207 -2.34 -0.27 2.25
C PRO A 207 -3.76 -0.34 2.79
N GLY A 208 -4.74 -0.60 1.92
CA GLY A 208 -6.16 -0.66 2.28
C GLY A 208 -6.79 -2.02 2.10
N ALA A 209 -5.99 -3.06 1.95
CA ALA A 209 -6.49 -4.42 1.92
C ALA A 209 -6.96 -4.79 3.33
N ALA A 210 -8.21 -5.24 3.44
CA ALA A 210 -8.73 -5.84 4.65
C ALA A 210 -7.94 -7.10 5.00
N VAL A 211 -7.92 -7.46 6.29
CA VAL A 211 -7.35 -8.71 6.77
C VAL A 211 -8.48 -9.62 7.21
N GLU A 212 -8.59 -10.77 6.56
CA GLU A 212 -9.59 -11.80 6.84
C GLU A 212 -8.92 -13.08 7.31
N GLU A 213 -9.48 -13.69 8.35
CA GLU A 213 -9.07 -15.01 8.79
C GLU A 213 -9.83 -16.08 8.00
N THR A 214 -9.09 -17.02 7.42
CA THR A 214 -9.65 -18.12 6.63
C THR A 214 -9.13 -19.46 7.12
N ASP A 215 -9.97 -20.48 7.05
CA ASP A 215 -9.54 -21.87 7.23
C ASP A 215 -8.99 -22.42 5.91
N GLU A 216 -7.96 -23.28 5.97
CA GLU A 216 -7.37 -23.97 4.80
C GLU A 216 -7.87 -25.42 4.66
#